data_AF-A0A1J3I8F2-F1
#
_entry.id   AF-A0A1J3I8F2-F1
#
_cell.length_a   1.000
_cell.length_b   1.000
_cell.length_c   1.000
_cell.angle_alpha   90.00
_cell.angle_beta   90.00
_cell.angle_gamma   90.00
#
_symmetry.space_group_name_H-M   'P 1'
#
loop_
_entity.id
_entity.type
_entity.pdbx_description
1 polymer ?
#
loop_
_entity_poly.entity_id
_entity_poly.type
_entity_poly.pdbx_seq_one_letter_code
_entity_poly.pdbx_strand_id
1 'polypeptide(L)'
;GRKPKILYAYTDSVHGFSAVLTNSDLQRLKNKPGYVSFTKDLPVKLHTTFSPQFIGLNSNSGTWPVSNYGAGTVIGIIDTGIWPDSPSFHDNGIGSVPSKWKGKCEFNSSSLCNKKLIGARVFNKGLFASNPDLRGTKIDRYSSPYDTIGHGTHVAAIAAGNYVKNASYFSYAEGTASGIAPHAHVAMYKAAWEEGIYSSDVIAAIDQAIRDG
;
A
#
# COMPACT_ATOMS: atom_id res chain seq x y z
N GLY A 1 -16.26 25.33 -20.58
CA GLY A 1 -16.04 24.89 -19.18
C GLY A 1 -15.32 23.54 -19.17
N ARG A 2 -14.56 23.24 -18.12
CA ARG A 2 -13.87 21.95 -17.94
C ARG A 2 -14.92 20.83 -17.80
N LYS A 3 -14.82 19.75 -18.59
CA LYS A 3 -15.79 18.64 -18.52
C LYS A 3 -15.58 17.83 -17.22
N PRO A 4 -16.65 17.27 -16.63
CA PRO A 4 -16.55 16.29 -15.54
C PRO A 4 -15.58 15.16 -15.89
N LYS A 5 -14.74 14.74 -14.93
CA LYS A 5 -13.84 13.59 -15.11
C LYS A 5 -13.89 12.68 -13.89
N ILE A 6 -14.32 11.43 -14.08
CA ILE A 6 -14.16 10.36 -13.10
C ILE A 6 -12.68 9.99 -13.00
N LEU A 7 -12.17 9.81 -11.77
CA LEU A 7 -10.81 9.38 -11.46
C LEU A 7 -10.79 7.87 -11.19
N TYR A 8 -11.66 7.43 -10.28
CA TYR A 8 -11.88 6.04 -9.91
C TYR A 8 -13.37 5.77 -9.70
N ALA A 9 -13.78 4.53 -9.96
CA ALA A 9 -15.05 3.98 -9.48
C ALA A 9 -14.72 2.86 -8.49
N TYR A 10 -15.51 2.78 -7.43
CA TYR A 10 -15.37 1.83 -6.33
C TYR A 10 -16.59 0.92 -6.33
N THR A 11 -16.38 -0.38 -6.09
CA THR A 11 -17.48 -1.36 -6.08
C THR A 11 -17.43 -2.34 -4.92
N ASP A 12 -16.26 -2.51 -4.30
CA ASP A 12 -16.01 -3.59 -3.34
C ASP A 12 -15.86 -3.02 -1.92
N SER A 13 -15.14 -1.90 -1.80
CA SER A 13 -14.98 -1.14 -0.56
C SER A 13 -16.20 -0.25 -0.24
N VAL A 14 -16.69 0.47 -1.25
CA VAL A 14 -17.82 1.40 -1.20
C VAL A 14 -18.46 1.39 -2.58
N HIS A 15 -19.79 1.48 -2.69
CA HIS A 15 -20.45 1.69 -3.97
C HIS A 15 -20.43 3.18 -4.32
N GLY A 16 -19.49 3.62 -5.17
CA GLY A 16 -19.33 5.05 -5.48
C GLY A 16 -18.24 5.37 -6.49
N PHE A 17 -17.88 6.65 -6.59
CA PHE A 17 -16.79 7.11 -7.47
C PHE A 17 -16.16 8.40 -6.95
N SER A 18 -14.91 8.65 -7.35
CA SER A 18 -14.24 9.95 -7.20
C SER A 18 -14.19 10.67 -8.55
N ALA A 19 -14.47 11.98 -8.55
CA ALA A 19 -14.49 12.77 -9.78
C ALA A 19 -14.07 14.22 -9.55
N VAL A 20 -13.46 14.82 -10.57
CA VAL A 20 -13.28 16.26 -10.68
C VAL A 20 -14.57 16.84 -11.25
N LEU A 21 -15.30 17.58 -10.41
CA LEU A 21 -16.57 18.22 -10.71
C LEU A 21 -16.49 19.73 -10.45
N THR A 22 -17.19 20.53 -11.24
CA THR A 22 -17.47 21.93 -10.84
C THR A 22 -18.63 21.97 -9.83
N ASN A 23 -18.83 23.10 -9.16
CA ASN A 23 -19.98 23.27 -8.26
C ASN A 23 -21.33 23.04 -8.98
N SER A 24 -21.47 23.44 -10.25
CA SER A 24 -22.70 23.20 -11.01
C SER A 24 -22.88 21.74 -11.41
N ASP A 25 -21.79 21.02 -11.72
CA ASP A 25 -21.83 19.56 -11.94
C ASP A 25 -22.23 18.81 -10.67
N LEU A 26 -21.69 19.21 -9.51
CA LEU A 26 -22.04 18.63 -8.21
C LEU A 26 -23.52 18.86 -7.87
N GLN A 27 -24.07 20.05 -8.09
CA GLN A 27 -25.50 20.30 -7.87
C GLN A 27 -26.38 19.48 -8.83
N ARG A 28 -25.94 19.27 -10.08
CA ARG A 28 -26.63 18.37 -11.02
C ARG A 28 -26.57 16.90 -10.57
N LEU A 29 -25.47 16.47 -9.94
CA LEU A 29 -25.31 15.11 -9.41
C LEU A 29 -26.22 14.84 -8.21
N LYS A 30 -26.37 15.81 -7.29
CA LYS A 30 -27.25 15.68 -6.11
C LYS A 30 -28.71 15.36 -6.46
N ASN A 31 -29.16 15.80 -7.64
CA ASN A 31 -30.52 15.60 -8.14
C ASN A 31 -30.69 14.30 -8.96
N LYS A 32 -29.74 13.36 -8.91
CA LYS A 32 -29.82 12.07 -9.60
C LYS A 32 -30.28 10.94 -8.66
N PRO A 33 -31.19 10.04 -9.11
CA PRO A 33 -31.46 8.80 -8.41
C PRO A 33 -30.16 8.03 -8.14
N GLY A 34 -29.99 7.53 -6.92
CA GLY A 34 -28.77 6.86 -6.46
C GLY A 34 -27.71 7.78 -5.85
N TYR A 35 -27.89 9.11 -5.84
CA TYR A 35 -27.07 9.99 -5.00
C TYR A 35 -27.41 9.80 -3.51
N VAL A 36 -26.37 9.62 -2.68
CA VAL A 36 -26.51 9.45 -1.22
C VAL A 36 -25.82 10.60 -0.47
N SER A 37 -24.53 10.81 -0.70
CA SER A 37 -23.73 11.87 -0.07
C SER A 37 -22.54 12.26 -0.93
N PHE A 38 -21.80 13.29 -0.51
CA PHE A 38 -20.49 13.63 -1.07
C PHE A 38 -19.57 14.12 0.06
N THR A 39 -18.29 13.82 -0.07
CA THR A 39 -17.22 14.35 0.79
C THR A 39 -16.17 14.98 -0.11
N LYS A 40 -15.63 16.14 0.29
CA LYS A 40 -14.52 16.77 -0.44
C LYS A 40 -13.26 15.95 -0.22
N ASP A 41 -12.49 15.70 -1.28
CA ASP A 41 -11.17 15.07 -1.14
C ASP A 41 -10.23 16.02 -0.39
N LEU A 42 -9.58 15.51 0.66
CA LEU A 42 -8.75 16.27 1.60
C LEU A 42 -7.44 15.52 1.89
N PRO A 43 -6.34 16.24 2.19
CA PRO A 43 -5.07 15.63 2.57
C PRO A 43 -5.16 14.85 3.87
N VAL A 44 -4.52 13.68 3.92
CA VAL A 44 -4.35 12.85 5.14
C VAL A 44 -2.88 12.80 5.58
N LYS A 45 -2.61 12.25 6.78
CA LYS A 45 -1.27 12.14 7.38
C LYS A 45 -0.91 10.69 7.68
N LEU A 46 0.40 10.37 7.63
CA LEU A 46 0.97 9.08 8.02
C LEU A 46 1.18 8.99 9.55
N HIS A 47 1.01 7.80 10.12
CA HIS A 47 1.12 7.52 11.56
C HIS A 47 1.74 6.12 11.77
N THR A 48 2.75 5.98 12.67
CA THR A 48 3.37 4.68 13.01
C THR A 48 3.82 4.57 14.47
N THR A 49 3.80 3.35 15.02
CA THR A 49 4.37 2.98 16.34
C THR A 49 5.13 1.64 16.32
N PHE A 50 6.03 1.45 17.30
CA PHE A 50 6.85 0.24 17.60
C PHE A 50 6.03 -0.84 18.37
N SER A 51 6.40 -2.14 18.47
CA SER A 51 7.32 -3.04 17.74
C SER A 51 7.02 -4.51 18.16
N PRO A 52 7.47 -5.58 17.44
CA PRO A 52 7.04 -6.95 17.76
C PRO A 52 7.49 -7.52 19.12
N GLN A 53 8.66 -7.11 19.63
CA GLN A 53 9.16 -7.61 20.94
C GLN A 53 8.34 -7.06 22.11
N PHE A 54 7.75 -5.88 21.97
CA PHE A 54 6.90 -5.25 22.99
C PHE A 54 5.64 -6.08 23.31
N ILE A 55 5.20 -6.94 22.39
CA ILE A 55 3.99 -7.77 22.52
C ILE A 55 4.28 -9.27 22.78
N GLY A 56 5.51 -9.63 23.16
CA GLY A 56 5.82 -10.96 23.72
C GLY A 56 5.83 -12.14 22.74
N LEU A 57 5.96 -11.89 21.43
CA LEU A 57 6.03 -12.93 20.40
C LEU A 57 7.33 -13.76 20.53
N ASN A 58 7.23 -15.09 20.45
CA ASN A 58 8.37 -16.01 20.52
C ASN A 58 8.19 -17.23 19.60
N SER A 59 9.29 -17.91 19.27
CA SER A 59 9.32 -19.05 18.33
C SER A 59 8.91 -20.41 18.94
N ASN A 60 8.87 -20.51 20.26
CA ASN A 60 8.73 -21.78 20.97
C ASN A 60 7.27 -22.05 21.38
N SER A 61 6.47 -21.01 21.57
CA SER A 61 5.07 -21.08 22.00
C SER A 61 4.29 -19.80 21.65
N GLY A 62 2.96 -19.84 21.73
CA GLY A 62 2.10 -18.68 21.52
C GLY A 62 1.75 -18.39 20.05
N THR A 63 1.44 -17.13 19.74
CA THR A 63 0.78 -16.73 18.49
C THR A 63 1.55 -17.09 17.22
N TRP A 64 2.89 -17.06 17.25
CA TRP A 64 3.72 -17.36 16.08
C TRP A 64 3.62 -18.84 15.64
N PRO A 65 3.93 -19.84 16.48
CA PRO A 65 3.69 -21.25 16.14
C PRO A 65 2.23 -21.54 15.74
N VAL A 66 1.25 -20.98 16.47
CA VAL A 66 -0.19 -21.24 16.22
C VAL A 66 -0.67 -20.67 14.88
N SER A 67 -0.17 -19.51 14.47
CA SER A 67 -0.51 -18.88 13.17
C SER A 67 0.40 -19.29 12.01
N ASN A 68 1.32 -20.24 12.25
CA ASN A 68 2.42 -20.57 11.33
C ASN A 68 3.15 -19.30 10.81
N TYR A 69 3.41 -18.34 11.70
CA TYR A 69 4.09 -17.08 11.42
C TYR A 69 3.40 -16.21 10.33
N GLY A 70 2.11 -16.46 10.07
CA GLY A 70 1.32 -15.80 9.03
C GLY A 70 1.42 -16.43 7.64
N ALA A 71 2.01 -17.62 7.50
CA ALA A 71 2.17 -18.30 6.19
C ALA A 71 0.84 -18.46 5.44
N GLY A 72 0.83 -18.12 4.14
CA GLY A 72 -0.37 -18.15 3.28
C GLY A 72 -1.30 -16.94 3.43
N THR A 73 -1.07 -16.06 4.42
CA THR A 73 -1.75 -14.76 4.53
C THR A 73 -1.05 -13.72 3.67
N VAL A 74 -1.83 -12.85 3.01
CA VAL A 74 -1.31 -11.64 2.35
C VAL A 74 -1.63 -10.43 3.21
N ILE A 75 -0.64 -9.57 3.46
CA ILE A 75 -0.81 -8.31 4.16
C ILE A 75 -0.70 -7.19 3.12
N GLY A 76 -1.85 -6.56 2.83
CA GLY A 76 -1.95 -5.38 1.98
C GLY A 76 -1.57 -4.11 2.75
N ILE A 77 -0.67 -3.31 2.20
CA ILE A 77 -0.13 -2.10 2.85
C ILE A 77 -0.34 -0.90 1.92
N ILE A 78 -0.96 0.15 2.42
CA ILE A 78 -1.32 1.36 1.65
C ILE A 78 -0.50 2.53 2.19
N ASP A 79 0.58 2.88 1.49
CA ASP A 79 1.64 3.74 2.04
C ASP A 79 2.46 4.45 0.93
N THR A 80 3.70 4.86 1.20
CA THR A 80 4.60 5.60 0.29
C THR A 80 5.29 4.75 -0.77
N GLY A 81 5.00 3.44 -0.82
CA GLY A 81 5.65 2.47 -1.69
C GLY A 81 6.52 1.49 -0.92
N ILE A 82 7.32 0.72 -1.64
CA ILE A 82 8.26 -0.25 -1.05
C ILE A 82 9.62 -0.21 -1.74
N TRP A 83 10.69 -0.43 -0.99
CA TRP A 83 12.02 -0.70 -1.53
C TRP A 83 12.23 -2.23 -1.65
N PRO A 84 11.98 -2.86 -2.82
CA PRO A 84 11.94 -4.31 -2.98
C PRO A 84 13.28 -4.99 -2.68
N ASP A 85 14.40 -4.31 -2.97
CA ASP A 85 15.76 -4.83 -2.75
C ASP A 85 16.22 -4.80 -1.28
N SER A 86 15.33 -4.43 -0.35
CA SER A 86 15.60 -4.50 1.09
C SER A 86 15.73 -5.96 1.53
N PRO A 87 16.74 -6.33 2.34
CA PRO A 87 16.88 -7.69 2.87
C PRO A 87 15.61 -8.22 3.56
N SER A 88 14.80 -7.33 4.15
CA SER A 88 13.51 -7.66 4.78
C SER A 88 12.48 -8.29 3.83
N PHE A 89 12.67 -8.21 2.50
CA PHE A 89 11.75 -8.75 1.50
C PHE A 89 12.35 -9.89 0.65
N HIS A 90 13.43 -10.53 1.12
CA HIS A 90 13.86 -11.80 0.52
C HIS A 90 12.82 -12.91 0.76
N ASP A 91 12.76 -13.89 -0.13
CA ASP A 91 11.73 -14.95 -0.08
C ASP A 91 12.22 -16.33 0.37
N ASN A 92 13.45 -16.42 0.88
CA ASN A 92 13.93 -17.59 1.62
C ASN A 92 12.95 -17.98 2.73
N GLY A 93 12.57 -19.26 2.77
CA GLY A 93 11.63 -19.82 3.75
C GLY A 93 10.15 -19.48 3.49
N ILE A 94 9.82 -18.66 2.51
CA ILE A 94 8.44 -18.26 2.21
C ILE A 94 7.75 -19.30 1.33
N GLY A 95 6.49 -19.61 1.67
CA GLY A 95 5.64 -20.53 0.94
C GLY A 95 5.31 -20.08 -0.49
N SER A 96 4.65 -20.94 -1.26
CA SER A 96 4.07 -20.56 -2.55
C SER A 96 3.03 -19.45 -2.39
N VAL A 97 3.01 -18.49 -3.32
CA VAL A 97 1.97 -17.46 -3.41
C VAL A 97 0.57 -18.12 -3.41
N PRO A 98 -0.42 -17.61 -2.64
CA PRO A 98 -1.73 -18.23 -2.57
C PRO A 98 -2.42 -18.27 -3.93
N SER A 99 -2.98 -19.41 -4.32
CA SER A 99 -3.63 -19.59 -5.64
C SER A 99 -4.83 -18.66 -5.91
N LYS A 100 -5.41 -18.10 -4.85
CA LYS A 100 -6.48 -17.09 -4.91
C LYS A 100 -6.00 -15.66 -5.20
N TRP A 101 -4.69 -15.40 -5.14
CA TRP A 101 -4.10 -14.08 -5.34
C TRP A 101 -4.24 -13.62 -6.79
N LYS A 102 -4.69 -12.38 -6.97
CA LYS A 102 -4.96 -11.75 -8.28
C LYS A 102 -4.19 -10.45 -8.50
N GLY A 103 -3.42 -10.02 -7.50
CA GLY A 103 -2.66 -8.78 -7.55
C GLY A 103 -1.52 -8.79 -8.58
N LYS A 104 -0.99 -7.60 -8.82
CA LYS A 104 -0.01 -7.34 -9.89
C LYS A 104 1.28 -6.73 -9.36
N CYS A 105 2.34 -6.93 -10.13
CA CYS A 105 3.64 -6.30 -9.94
C CYS A 105 3.81 -5.18 -10.97
N GLU A 106 3.59 -3.92 -10.56
CA GLU A 106 3.65 -2.73 -11.42
C GLU A 106 5.04 -2.04 -11.40
N PHE A 107 6.12 -2.80 -11.10
CA PHE A 107 7.48 -2.34 -11.35
C PHE A 107 7.86 -2.50 -12.83
N ASN A 108 8.85 -1.72 -13.28
CA ASN A 108 9.41 -1.81 -14.65
C ASN A 108 10.03 -3.18 -14.97
N SER A 109 10.43 -3.95 -13.94
CA SER A 109 10.75 -5.38 -14.06
C SER A 109 9.84 -6.18 -13.14
N SER A 110 9.12 -7.16 -13.70
CA SER A 110 8.29 -8.09 -12.91
C SER A 110 9.11 -8.97 -11.96
N SER A 111 10.42 -9.09 -12.18
CA SER A 111 11.35 -9.83 -11.31
C SER A 111 11.54 -9.20 -9.92
N LEU A 112 11.07 -7.97 -9.70
CA LEU A 112 11.15 -7.27 -8.40
C LEU A 112 10.06 -7.71 -7.42
N CYS A 113 9.05 -8.45 -7.89
CA CYS A 113 8.18 -9.24 -7.03
C CYS A 113 8.69 -10.69 -6.98
N ASN A 114 8.61 -11.28 -5.78
CA ASN A 114 9.07 -12.63 -5.47
C ASN A 114 8.00 -13.32 -4.60
N LYS A 115 8.29 -14.44 -3.91
CA LYS A 115 7.25 -15.05 -3.05
C LYS A 115 6.98 -14.23 -1.78
N LYS A 116 7.84 -13.29 -1.40
CA LYS A 116 7.67 -12.42 -0.22
C LYS A 116 6.88 -11.17 -0.56
N LEU A 117 7.35 -10.37 -1.51
CA LEU A 117 6.62 -9.24 -2.09
C LEU A 117 5.88 -9.74 -3.34
N ILE A 118 4.60 -10.06 -3.20
CA ILE A 118 3.80 -10.74 -4.24
C ILE A 118 3.01 -9.79 -5.15
N GLY A 119 3.01 -8.50 -4.81
CA GLY A 119 2.38 -7.45 -5.61
C GLY A 119 2.77 -6.06 -5.14
N ALA A 120 2.80 -5.11 -6.08
CA ALA A 120 3.16 -3.73 -5.86
C ALA A 120 2.44 -2.87 -6.89
N ARG A 121 1.64 -1.88 -6.47
CA ARG A 121 0.72 -1.12 -7.33
C ARG A 121 0.71 0.38 -7.02
N VAL A 122 0.28 1.21 -7.97
CA VAL A 122 0.41 2.68 -7.89
C VAL A 122 -0.92 3.43 -8.06
N PHE A 123 -1.20 4.38 -7.17
CA PHE A 123 -2.43 5.21 -7.15
C PHE A 123 -2.05 6.69 -6.98
N ASN A 124 -2.28 7.48 -8.03
CA ASN A 124 -1.83 8.88 -8.13
C ASN A 124 -2.81 9.80 -8.91
N LYS A 125 -4.01 9.33 -9.26
CA LYS A 125 -4.94 10.15 -10.07
C LYS A 125 -5.56 11.27 -9.23
N GLY A 126 -5.72 11.08 -7.93
CA GLY A 126 -6.11 12.11 -6.96
C GLY A 126 -5.03 13.18 -6.85
N LEU A 127 -3.78 12.77 -6.61
CA LEU A 127 -2.59 13.63 -6.65
C LEU A 127 -2.56 14.47 -7.92
N PHE A 128 -2.59 13.83 -9.09
CA PHE A 128 -2.55 14.52 -10.38
C PHE A 128 -3.84 15.31 -10.70
N ALA A 129 -4.96 15.06 -10.03
CA ALA A 129 -6.17 15.87 -10.20
C ALA A 129 -6.08 17.19 -9.42
N SER A 130 -5.51 17.12 -8.21
CA SER A 130 -5.33 18.25 -7.29
C SER A 130 -4.12 19.11 -7.65
N ASN A 131 -3.07 18.52 -8.22
CA ASN A 131 -1.85 19.20 -8.65
C ASN A 131 -1.62 19.00 -10.16
N PRO A 132 -2.27 19.78 -11.04
CA PRO A 132 -2.18 19.59 -12.49
C PRO A 132 -0.77 19.74 -13.06
N ASP A 133 0.05 20.59 -12.46
CA ASP A 133 1.40 20.92 -12.95
C ASP A 133 2.36 19.73 -12.84
N LEU A 134 2.13 18.83 -11.86
CA LEU A 134 2.86 17.56 -11.74
C LEU A 134 2.61 16.59 -12.91
N ARG A 135 1.59 16.82 -13.76
CA ARG A 135 1.40 16.00 -14.97
C ARG A 135 2.38 16.34 -16.09
N GLY A 136 2.96 17.55 -16.06
CA GLY A 136 4.00 17.95 -17.01
C GLY A 136 5.35 17.30 -16.70
N THR A 137 5.59 16.96 -15.43
CA THR A 137 6.82 16.33 -14.97
C THR A 137 6.73 14.82 -15.15
N LYS A 138 7.20 14.33 -16.31
CA LYS A 138 7.33 12.88 -16.61
C LYS A 138 8.44 12.22 -15.77
N ILE A 139 8.29 12.22 -14.46
CA ILE A 139 9.26 11.63 -13.53
C ILE A 139 8.82 10.20 -13.21
N ASP A 140 9.70 9.23 -13.47
CA ASP A 140 9.45 7.80 -13.21
C ASP A 140 9.10 7.48 -11.74
N ARG A 141 9.39 8.42 -10.82
CA ARG A 141 8.96 8.36 -9.41
C ARG A 141 7.45 8.13 -9.26
N TYR A 142 6.64 8.65 -10.18
CA TYR A 142 5.18 8.59 -10.14
C TYR A 142 4.58 7.37 -10.83
N SER A 143 5.30 6.71 -11.73
CA SER A 143 4.85 5.49 -12.43
C SER A 143 5.24 4.21 -11.70
N SER A 144 6.09 4.28 -10.67
CA SER A 144 6.64 3.11 -9.97
C SER A 144 6.19 2.98 -8.50
N PRO A 145 5.97 1.75 -8.00
CA PRO A 145 5.76 1.46 -6.58
C PRO A 145 6.98 1.69 -5.67
N TYR A 146 8.15 2.04 -6.23
CA TYR A 146 9.36 2.33 -5.43
C TYR A 146 9.09 3.36 -4.34
N ASP A 147 9.47 3.05 -3.11
CA ASP A 147 9.46 4.00 -2.01
C ASP A 147 10.55 5.05 -2.19
N THR A 148 10.19 6.34 -2.11
CA THR A 148 11.14 7.46 -2.10
C THR A 148 11.12 8.25 -0.79
N ILE A 149 10.42 7.74 0.23
CA ILE A 149 10.25 8.39 1.55
C ILE A 149 10.74 7.46 2.66
N GLY A 150 10.59 6.14 2.51
CA GLY A 150 11.03 5.10 3.43
C GLY A 150 9.94 4.62 4.40
N HIS A 151 8.83 5.35 4.52
CA HIS A 151 7.75 5.05 5.47
C HIS A 151 7.09 3.70 5.16
N GLY A 152 6.63 3.49 3.92
CA GLY A 152 5.98 2.24 3.50
C GLY A 152 6.91 1.04 3.55
N THR A 153 8.20 1.22 3.24
CA THR A 153 9.25 0.20 3.43
C THR A 153 9.41 -0.18 4.90
N HIS A 154 9.45 0.80 5.80
CA HIS A 154 9.59 0.57 7.23
C HIS A 154 8.35 -0.10 7.83
N VAL A 155 7.14 0.35 7.45
CA VAL A 155 5.86 -0.27 7.84
C VAL A 155 5.77 -1.72 7.35
N ALA A 156 6.15 -1.99 6.10
CA ALA A 156 6.17 -3.35 5.55
C ALA A 156 7.17 -4.26 6.27
N ALA A 157 8.34 -3.74 6.65
CA ALA A 157 9.30 -4.48 7.46
C ALA A 157 8.79 -4.76 8.89
N ILE A 158 8.08 -3.84 9.54
CA ILE A 158 7.46 -4.05 10.86
C ILE A 158 6.31 -5.07 10.78
N ALA A 159 5.43 -4.95 9.79
CA ALA A 159 4.28 -5.84 9.66
C ALA A 159 4.73 -7.27 9.30
N ALA A 160 5.61 -7.40 8.31
CA ALA A 160 5.94 -8.66 7.69
C ALA A 160 7.36 -8.72 7.10
N GLY A 161 8.36 -8.06 7.68
CA GLY A 161 9.76 -8.30 7.30
C GLY A 161 10.16 -9.77 7.53
N ASN A 162 10.91 -10.35 6.61
CA ASN A 162 11.59 -11.64 6.81
C ASN A 162 12.79 -11.46 7.76
N TYR A 163 13.43 -12.56 8.17
CA TYR A 163 14.52 -12.56 9.15
C TYR A 163 15.83 -11.99 8.59
N VAL A 164 16.19 -10.77 8.99
CA VAL A 164 17.46 -10.12 8.62
C VAL A 164 18.43 -10.17 9.81
N LYS A 165 19.46 -11.01 9.71
CA LYS A 165 20.52 -11.12 10.73
C LYS A 165 21.43 -9.89 10.72
N ASN A 166 22.01 -9.56 11.87
CA ASN A 166 22.98 -8.48 12.08
C ASN A 166 22.43 -7.11 11.63
N ALA A 167 21.12 -6.92 11.73
CA ALA A 167 20.49 -5.63 11.47
C ALA A 167 20.77 -4.69 12.65
N SER A 168 21.13 -3.44 12.34
CA SER A 168 21.33 -2.37 13.33
C SER A 168 21.09 -1.00 12.67
N TYR A 169 20.94 0.04 13.49
CA TYR A 169 20.95 1.43 13.05
C TYR A 169 22.16 2.12 13.69
N PHE A 170 23.23 2.36 12.92
CA PHE A 170 24.52 2.87 13.45
C PHE A 170 25.00 2.09 14.70
N SER A 171 24.98 0.75 14.63
CA SER A 171 25.29 -0.17 15.74
C SER A 171 24.32 -0.17 16.93
N TYR A 172 23.28 0.68 16.93
CA TYR A 172 22.19 0.58 17.90
C TYR A 172 21.20 -0.53 17.50
N ALA A 173 20.61 -1.17 18.53
CA ALA A 173 19.63 -2.25 18.39
C ALA A 173 20.09 -3.42 17.50
N GLU A 174 21.38 -3.81 17.62
CA GLU A 174 21.94 -4.94 16.89
C GLU A 174 21.20 -6.25 17.21
N GLY A 175 20.80 -6.98 16.17
CA GLY A 175 20.16 -8.29 16.34
C GLY A 175 19.64 -8.87 15.03
N THR A 176 18.62 -9.73 15.13
CA THR A 176 17.86 -10.19 13.96
C THR A 176 16.57 -9.37 13.86
N ALA A 177 16.45 -8.55 12.82
CA ALA A 177 15.19 -7.88 12.51
C ALA A 177 14.20 -8.88 11.91
N SER A 178 12.93 -8.71 12.25
CA SER A 178 11.81 -9.54 11.78
C SER A 178 10.51 -8.76 11.93
N GLY A 179 9.57 -8.98 11.03
CA GLY A 179 8.21 -8.45 11.16
C GLY A 179 7.37 -9.23 12.18
N ILE A 180 6.17 -8.73 12.44
CA ILE A 180 5.14 -9.39 13.27
C ILE A 180 4.66 -10.69 12.61
N ALA A 181 4.62 -10.78 11.28
CA ALA A 181 4.26 -11.98 10.52
C ALA A 181 5.34 -12.32 9.46
N PRO A 182 6.49 -12.90 9.85
CA PRO A 182 7.63 -13.05 8.96
C PRO A 182 7.40 -14.03 7.79
N HIS A 183 6.43 -14.95 7.88
CA HIS A 183 6.07 -15.84 6.76
C HIS A 183 4.87 -15.34 5.93
N ALA A 184 4.23 -14.22 6.30
CA ALA A 184 3.18 -13.61 5.49
C ALA A 184 3.74 -13.00 4.19
N HIS A 185 2.92 -12.98 3.15
CA HIS A 185 3.20 -12.28 1.91
C HIS A 185 2.88 -10.78 2.06
N VAL A 186 3.60 -9.92 1.34
CA VAL A 186 3.39 -8.47 1.30
C VAL A 186 2.81 -8.08 -0.06
N ALA A 187 1.80 -7.21 -0.03
CA ALA A 187 1.31 -6.49 -1.21
C ALA A 187 1.31 -4.98 -0.95
N MET A 188 2.08 -4.23 -1.74
CA MET A 188 2.20 -2.77 -1.59
C MET A 188 1.24 -2.02 -2.52
N TYR A 189 0.52 -1.04 -2.00
CA TYR A 189 -0.37 -0.16 -2.75
C TYR A 189 0.05 1.29 -2.48
N LYS A 190 0.92 1.83 -3.33
CA LYS A 190 1.48 3.17 -3.18
C LYS A 190 0.41 4.22 -3.47
N ALA A 191 -0.08 4.87 -2.42
CA ALA A 191 -1.11 5.92 -2.49
C ALA A 191 -0.70 7.19 -1.71
N ALA A 192 0.39 7.14 -0.94
CA ALA A 192 0.98 8.30 -0.30
C ALA A 192 2.17 8.84 -1.11
N TRP A 193 2.24 10.16 -1.23
CA TRP A 193 3.24 10.88 -2.01
C TRP A 193 3.77 12.08 -1.23
N GLU A 194 4.99 12.50 -1.55
CA GLU A 194 5.64 13.66 -0.94
C GLU A 194 4.83 14.93 -1.22
N GLU A 195 4.28 15.02 -2.43
CA GLU A 195 3.45 16.12 -2.92
C GLU A 195 2.00 16.08 -2.40
N GLY A 196 1.61 15.06 -1.63
CA GLY A 196 0.32 14.97 -0.95
C GLY A 196 -0.34 13.60 -1.01
N ILE A 197 -1.13 13.28 0.02
CA ILE A 197 -1.88 12.02 0.15
C ILE A 197 -3.37 12.32 0.00
N TYR A 198 -4.03 11.72 -1.00
CA TYR A 198 -5.42 12.03 -1.35
C TYR A 198 -6.33 10.86 -1.00
N SER A 199 -7.49 11.16 -0.41
CA SER A 199 -8.46 10.13 0.00
C SER A 199 -8.98 9.36 -1.21
N SER A 200 -9.06 9.98 -2.39
CA SER A 200 -9.43 9.27 -3.63
C SER A 200 -8.41 8.21 -4.08
N ASP A 201 -7.11 8.46 -3.91
CA ASP A 201 -6.06 7.47 -4.22
C ASP A 201 -6.01 6.37 -3.13
N VAL A 202 -6.17 6.73 -1.86
CA VAL A 202 -6.21 5.78 -0.74
C VAL A 202 -7.42 4.83 -0.83
N ILE A 203 -8.62 5.35 -1.13
CA ILE A 203 -9.82 4.50 -1.30
C ILE A 203 -9.66 3.59 -2.53
N ALA A 204 -9.06 4.09 -3.62
CA ALA A 204 -8.76 3.24 -4.78
C ALA A 204 -7.78 2.10 -4.45
N ALA A 205 -6.79 2.36 -3.58
CA ALA A 205 -5.88 1.35 -3.07
C ALA A 205 -6.58 0.31 -2.20
N ILE A 206 -7.49 0.72 -1.30
CA ILE A 206 -8.33 -0.20 -0.49
C ILE A 206 -9.20 -1.08 -1.40
N ASP A 207 -9.94 -0.47 -2.33
CA ASP A 207 -10.83 -1.17 -3.25
C ASP A 207 -10.09 -2.21 -4.10
N GLN A 208 -8.87 -1.87 -4.54
CA GLN A 208 -8.03 -2.79 -5.29
C GLN A 208 -7.45 -3.90 -4.42
N ALA A 209 -7.06 -3.61 -3.18
CA ALA A 209 -6.55 -4.62 -2.25
C ALA A 209 -7.58 -5.71 -1.94
N ILE A 210 -8.87 -5.32 -1.80
CA ILE A 210 -9.98 -6.27 -1.62
C ILE A 210 -10.15 -7.19 -2.85
N ARG A 211 -10.01 -6.65 -4.06
CA ARG A 211 -10.10 -7.44 -5.31
C ARG A 211 -8.93 -8.40 -5.51
N ASP A 212 -7.74 -8.00 -5.06
CA ASP A 212 -6.49 -8.74 -5.29
C ASP A 212 -6.37 -9.98 -4.35
N GLY A 213 -7.00 -9.95 -3.16
CA GLY A 213 -7.40 -11.13 -2.36
C GLY A 213 -6.53 -11.52 -1.17
#